data_AF-A0A378N6H3-F1
#
_entry.id   AF-A0A378N6H3-F1
#
_cell.length_a   1.000
_cell.length_b   1.000
_cell.length_c   1.000
_cell.angle_alpha   90.00
_cell.angle_beta   90.00
_cell.angle_gamma   90.00
#
_symmetry.space_group_name_H-M   'P 1'
#
loop_
_entity.id
_entity.type
_entity.pdbx_description
1 polymer ?
#
loop_
_entity_poly.entity_id
_entity_poly.type
_entity_poly.pdbx_seq_one_letter_code
_entity_poly.pdbx_strand_id
1 'polypeptide(L)' 'MFNISKQQVLDAFHFRSACRSYDPNKKINKEDMDYILELGRLSPSSVGSEPWKFLVLQNRKPVRKIAPVSWELNTQWKK' A
#
# COMPACT_ATOMS: atom_id res chain seq x y z
N MET A 1 22.63 0.66 15.59
CA MET A 1 21.20 0.29 15.58
C MET A 1 20.40 1.53 15.95
N PHE A 2 19.32 1.83 15.23
CA PHE A 2 18.42 2.91 15.64
C PHE A 2 17.68 2.48 16.90
N ASN A 3 17.49 3.40 17.85
CA ASN A 3 16.72 3.15 19.06
C ASN A 3 15.27 3.62 18.84
N ILE A 4 14.33 2.68 18.74
CA ILE A 4 12.90 2.96 18.62
C ILE A 4 12.24 2.60 19.95
N SER A 5 11.51 3.54 20.54
CA SER A 5 10.79 3.30 21.80
C SER A 5 9.53 2.45 21.57
N LYS A 6 9.09 1.74 22.61
CA LYS A 6 7.83 0.97 22.56
C LYS A 6 6.63 1.86 22.23
N GLN A 7 6.62 3.10 22.74
CA GLN A 7 5.53 4.04 22.48
C GLN A 7 5.51 4.47 21.01
N GLN A 8 6.67 4.74 20.39
CA GLN A 8 6.74 5.07 18.97
C GLN A 8 6.18 3.95 18.09
N VAL A 9 6.42 2.68 18.47
CA VAL A 9 5.82 1.54 17.78
C VAL A 9 4.30 1.52 17.96
N LEU A 10 3.79 1.66 19.19
CA LEU A 10 2.35 1.71 19.45
C LEU A 10 1.65 2.83 18.68
N ASP A 11 2.25 4.03 18.64
CA ASP A 11 1.70 5.18 17.94
C ASP A 11 1.61 4.93 16.43
N ALA A 12 2.62 4.30 15.83
CA ALA A 12 2.60 3.92 14.42
C ALA A 12 1.45 2.92 14.11
N PHE A 13 1.21 1.97 15.01
CA PHE A 13 0.11 1.01 14.86
C PHE A 13 -1.27 1.61 15.11
N HIS A 14 -1.40 2.62 15.99
CA HIS A 14 -2.64 3.38 16.17
C HIS A 14 -2.92 4.31 14.98
N PHE A 15 -1.90 4.91 14.39
CA PHE A 15 -2.01 5.74 13.19
C PHE A 15 -2.48 4.92 11.97
N ARG A 16 -1.98 3.68 11.82
CA ARG A 16 -2.37 2.79 10.73
C ARG A 16 -3.84 2.39 10.81
N SER A 17 -4.61 2.80 9.81
CA SER A 17 -6.04 2.48 9.69
C SER A 17 -6.41 2.05 8.27
N ALA A 18 -7.56 1.37 8.13
CA ALA A 18 -8.11 1.03 6.82
C ALA A 18 -8.75 2.28 6.20
N CYS A 19 -8.00 2.98 5.35
CA CYS A 19 -8.47 4.17 4.65
C CYS A 19 -9.23 3.79 3.37
N ARG A 20 -10.40 4.38 3.15
CA ARG A 20 -11.27 4.10 1.99
C ARG A 20 -11.49 5.31 1.07
N SER A 21 -11.00 6.49 1.45
CA SER A 21 -11.16 7.71 0.66
C SER A 21 -9.86 8.50 0.72
N TYR A 22 -9.30 8.81 -0.44
CA TYR A 22 -7.99 9.45 -0.56
C TYR A 22 -8.12 10.80 -1.27
N ASP A 23 -7.27 11.75 -0.88
CA ASP A 23 -7.13 13.01 -1.61
C ASP A 23 -6.46 12.75 -2.97
N PRO A 24 -7.12 13.02 -4.11
CA PRO A 24 -6.56 12.71 -5.43
C PRO A 24 -5.34 13.57 -5.78
N ASN A 25 -5.14 14.70 -5.09
CA ASN A 25 -4.05 15.65 -5.34
C ASN A 25 -2.80 15.33 -4.52
N LYS A 26 -2.90 14.50 -3.47
CA LYS A 26 -1.75 14.04 -2.68
C LYS A 26 -1.18 12.77 -3.29
N LYS A 27 0.03 12.88 -3.84
CA LYS A 27 0.77 11.74 -4.39
C LYS A 27 1.90 11.35 -3.46
N ILE A 28 2.13 10.05 -3.35
CA ILE A 28 3.33 9.49 -2.74
C ILE A 28 4.47 9.73 -3.73
N ASN A 29 5.59 10.26 -3.26
CA ASN A 29 6.78 10.43 -4.11
C ASN A 29 7.38 9.04 -4.44
N LYS A 30 8.39 9.01 -5.31
CA LYS A 30 8.97 7.75 -5.76
C LYS A 30 9.73 7.07 -4.62
N GLU A 31 10.48 7.84 -3.85
CA GLU A 31 11.36 7.38 -2.80
C GLU A 31 10.58 6.66 -1.68
N ASP A 32 9.45 7.22 -1.25
CA ASP A 32 8.56 6.64 -0.25
C ASP A 32 7.84 5.40 -0.80
N MET A 33 7.47 5.40 -2.09
CA MET A 33 6.89 4.21 -2.72
C MET A 33 7.89 3.06 -2.79
N ASP A 34 9.13 3.34 -3.19
CA ASP A 34 10.21 2.36 -3.24
C ASP A 34 10.52 1.83 -1.84
N TYR A 35 10.52 2.70 -0.81
CA TYR A 35 10.63 2.30 0.59
C TYR A 35 9.50 1.34 1.01
N ILE A 36 8.24 1.62 0.68
CA ILE A 36 7.11 0.73 0.99
C ILE A 36 7.27 -0.64 0.31
N LEU A 37 7.70 -0.66 -0.96
CA LEU A 37 7.92 -1.91 -1.70
C LEU A 37 9.06 -2.72 -1.10
N GLU A 38 10.12 -2.07 -0.64
CA GLU A 38 11.26 -2.72 -0.01
C GLU A 38 10.87 -3.40 1.32
N LEU A 39 9.99 -2.80 2.12
CA LEU A 39 9.42 -3.44 3.31
C LEU A 39 8.67 -4.73 2.97
N GLY A 40 7.91 -4.71 1.87
CA GLY A 40 7.25 -5.90 1.34
C GLY A 40 8.25 -6.97 0.89
N ARG A 41 9.30 -6.57 0.16
CA ARG A 41 10.36 -7.47 -0.34
C ARG A 41 11.13 -8.15 0.80
N LEU A 42 11.45 -7.42 1.86
CA LEU A 42 12.19 -7.91 3.02
C LEU A 42 11.34 -8.71 4.02
N SER A 43 10.04 -8.85 3.77
CA SER A 43 9.17 -9.62 4.65
C SER A 43 9.57 -11.11 4.64
N PRO A 44 9.49 -11.81 5.79
CA PRO A 44 9.79 -13.23 5.84
C PRO A 44 8.73 -14.03 5.08
N SER A 45 9.15 -15.15 4.51
CA SER A 45 8.27 -16.11 3.84
C SER A 45 8.63 -17.52 4.26
N SER A 46 7.66 -18.45 4.16
CA SER A 46 7.95 -19.87 4.40
C SER A 46 9.11 -20.30 3.51
N VAL A 47 10.12 -20.92 4.12
CA VAL A 47 11.37 -21.39 3.48
C VAL A 47 12.11 -20.34 2.63
N GLY A 48 11.85 -19.05 2.81
CA GLY A 48 12.42 -18.00 1.95
C GLY A 48 11.93 -18.04 0.50
N SER A 49 10.72 -18.56 0.27
CA SER A 49 10.17 -18.75 -1.09
C SER A 49 9.81 -17.46 -1.81
N GLU A 50 9.58 -16.36 -1.07
CA GLU A 50 9.17 -15.05 -1.59
C GLU A 50 8.12 -15.14 -2.72
N PRO A 51 6.99 -15.86 -2.53
CA PRO A 51 6.10 -16.25 -3.62
C PRO A 51 5.13 -15.12 -4.00
N TRP A 52 5.63 -13.89 -4.06
CA TRP A 52 4.85 -12.68 -4.34
C TRP A 52 5.41 -11.92 -5.53
N LYS A 53 4.50 -11.18 -6.19
CA LYS A 53 4.83 -10.13 -7.16
C LYS A 53 4.04 -8.89 -6.79
N PHE A 54 4.68 -7.73 -6.84
CA PHE A 54 4.02 -6.46 -6.63
C PHE A 54 3.73 -5.82 -8.00
N LEU A 55 2.45 -5.67 -8.32
CA LEU A 55 2.00 -4.97 -9.52
C LEU A 55 1.58 -3.55 -9.15
N VAL A 56 2.41 -2.56 -9.51
CA VAL A 56 2.16 -1.15 -9.19
C VAL A 56 1.34 -0.49 -10.31
N LEU A 57 0.08 -0.17 -10.03
CA LEU A 57 -0.85 0.42 -11.00
C LEU A 57 -0.91 1.95 -10.90
N GLN A 58 0.00 2.64 -11.60
CA GLN A 58 -0.03 4.11 -11.69
C GLN A 58 -1.01 4.63 -12.75
N ASN A 59 -1.27 3.83 -13.79
CA ASN A 59 -2.15 4.20 -14.89
C ASN A 59 -3.62 3.92 -14.56
N ARG A 60 -4.50 4.89 -14.85
CA ARG A 60 -5.95 4.74 -14.61
C ARG A 60 -6.65 3.73 -15.54
N LYS A 61 -6.07 3.43 -16.71
CA LYS A 61 -6.70 2.54 -17.71
C LYS A 61 -6.82 1.09 -17.20
N PRO A 62 -5.77 0.43 -16.68
CA PRO A 62 -5.90 -0.88 -16.03
C PRO A 62 -6.88 -0.87 -14.85
N VAL A 63 -6.80 0.16 -13.98
CA VAL A 63 -7.68 0.29 -12.80
C VAL A 63 -9.16 0.33 -13.21
N ARG A 64 -9.50 1.08 -14.26
CA ARG A 64 -10.87 1.13 -14.80
C ARG A 64 -11.36 -0.21 -15.33
N LYS A 65 -10.48 -1.06 -15.88
CA LYS A 65 -10.85 -2.39 -16.39
C LYS A 65 -11.19 -3.37 -15.26
N ILE A 66 -10.53 -3.25 -14.10
CA ILE A 66 -10.76 -4.14 -12.95
C ILE A 66 -11.85 -3.62 -12.00
N ALA A 67 -12.20 -2.33 -12.08
CA ALA A 67 -13.22 -1.72 -11.23
C ALA A 67 -14.58 -2.46 -11.24
N PRO A 68 -15.12 -2.96 -12.37
CA PRO A 68 -16.42 -3.65 -12.38
C PRO A 68 -16.49 -4.92 -11.52
N VAL A 69 -15.35 -5.62 -11.36
CA VAL A 69 -15.24 -6.84 -10.55
C VAL A 69 -14.70 -6.57 -9.14
N SER A 70 -14.45 -5.30 -8.81
CA SER A 70 -13.87 -4.87 -7.54
C SER A 70 -14.86 -3.93 -6.83
N TRP A 71 -15.70 -4.47 -5.94
CA TRP A 71 -16.83 -3.74 -5.32
C TRP A 71 -16.50 -2.32 -4.85
N GLU A 72 -15.41 -2.15 -4.08
CA GLU A 72 -15.03 -0.84 -3.54
C GLU A 72 -14.49 0.12 -4.63
N LEU A 73 -13.72 -0.37 -5.59
CA LEU A 73 -13.27 0.46 -6.73
C LEU A 73 -14.46 0.83 -7.64
N ASN A 74 -15.43 -0.06 -7.79
CA ASN A 74 -16.63 0.21 -8.59
C ASN A 74 -17.43 1.39 -8.02
N THR A 75 -17.51 1.51 -6.69
CA THR A 75 -18.29 2.57 -6.02
C THR A 75 -17.56 3.91 -5.98
N GLN A 76 -16.24 3.91 -5.84
CA GLN A 76 -15.45 5.15 -5.80
C GLN A 76 -15.28 5.83 -7.16
N TRP A 77 -15.27 5.06 -8.26
CA TRP A 77 -14.99 5.57 -9.61
C TRP A 77 -16.24 5.78 -10.48
N LYS A 78 -17.43 5.55 -9.90
CA LYS A 78 -18.75 5.89 -10.50
C LYS A 78 -19.21 7.32 -10.17
N LYS A 79 -18.52 8.01 -9.25
CA LYS A 79 -18.67 9.45 -8.99
C LYS A 79 -17.79 10.23 -9.95
#